data_AF-A0A4R4D6A9-F1
#
_entry.id   AF-A0A4R4D6A9-F1
#
_cell.length_a   1.000
_cell.length_b   1.000
_cell.length_c   1.000
_cell.angle_alpha   90.00
_cell.angle_beta   90.00
_cell.angle_gamma   90.00
#
_symmetry.space_group_name_H-M   'P 1'
#
loop_
_entity.id
_entity.type
_entity.pdbx_description
1 polymer ?
#
loop_
_entity_poly.entity_id
_entity_poly.type
_entity_poly.pdbx_seq_one_letter_code
_entity_poly.pdbx_strand_id
1 'polypeptide(L)'
;MIDAVLARPGPSTIAYFFAGDQYVEYDWAAPVPREGHGDYARDGVHSIAEWGLPASFVGEGPGNAVEAALAGRHAFAAYGYLFRGGSYMRYRWLPPGPEPGESQSIALWNVPASLDRVDAAFNGALNRSRYAYFTRGSRYYRYAWDTGAVEANYPRQIGTLVGMPAGFAGGFDAACDGMGPYTDKAYFFKDDQYIRFQWVASGEPHVAGTPDPIQGHWLGLAELLATARAKTEALAWLASALPKLHGYADFLKTGVAAPEQALVEASLRAHFHINPASPVAARTASLNAILGMLDRVEATLRASATMFRFRTDTEAVADNGVVLDPSGHVVLDPSGKPIPHAAYTGPMPPSPATRINVTRNFLVRSVRNRVSSLLHEAVHVIDPVSDMDATPNPVHIPEWYVTAPEATKLGLTFVPDNAAFERRYDQMTTANALHNPAAYATLARHLHFRADNRELP
;
A
#
# COMPACT_ATOMS: atom_id res chain seq x y z
N MET A 1 8.04 5.03 5.52
CA MET A 1 7.23 4.39 4.43
C MET A 1 7.50 2.89 4.34
N ILE A 2 8.75 2.49 4.34
CA ILE A 2 9.24 1.10 4.32
C ILE A 2 9.56 0.70 5.76
N ASP A 3 9.13 -0.49 6.19
CA ASP A 3 9.37 -0.97 7.56
C ASP A 3 10.55 -1.95 7.63
N ALA A 4 10.83 -2.70 6.56
CA ALA A 4 12.01 -3.55 6.46
C ALA A 4 12.32 -3.87 4.99
N VAL A 5 13.55 -4.30 4.71
CA VAL A 5 13.93 -4.84 3.40
C VAL A 5 14.71 -6.13 3.58
N LEU A 6 14.30 -7.20 2.89
CA LEU A 6 15.04 -8.45 2.86
C LEU A 6 15.58 -8.71 1.45
N ALA A 7 16.89 -8.66 1.34
CA ALA A 7 17.63 -9.07 0.17
C ALA A 7 17.59 -10.60 -0.01
N ARG A 8 17.08 -11.11 -1.14
CA ARG A 8 17.27 -12.51 -1.51
C ARG A 8 18.76 -12.77 -1.81
N PRO A 9 19.39 -13.80 -1.20
CA PRO A 9 20.82 -14.04 -1.38
C PRO A 9 21.16 -14.69 -2.73
N GLY A 10 22.47 -14.79 -2.99
CA GLY A 10 23.01 -15.47 -4.17
C GLY A 10 22.94 -14.61 -5.43
N PRO A 11 22.75 -15.20 -6.62
CA PRO A 11 22.69 -14.45 -7.89
C PRO A 11 21.35 -13.73 -8.11
N SER A 12 20.46 -13.72 -7.11
CA SER A 12 19.18 -13.05 -7.24
C SER A 12 19.34 -11.54 -7.27
N THR A 13 18.44 -10.89 -7.99
CA THR A 13 18.30 -9.44 -8.06
C THR A 13 17.03 -8.97 -7.36
N ILE A 14 16.43 -9.83 -6.52
CA ILE A 14 15.14 -9.55 -5.89
C ILE A 14 15.33 -9.15 -4.43
N ALA A 15 14.75 -8.01 -4.07
CA ALA A 15 14.57 -7.59 -2.69
C ALA A 15 13.07 -7.52 -2.36
N TYR A 16 12.74 -7.86 -1.11
CA TYR A 16 11.39 -7.77 -0.58
C TYR A 16 11.28 -6.55 0.33
N PHE A 17 10.44 -5.59 -0.04
CA PHE A 17 10.19 -4.37 0.72
C PHE A 17 8.89 -4.53 1.50
N PHE A 18 9.00 -4.53 2.83
CA PHE A 18 7.87 -4.75 3.74
C PHE A 18 7.25 -3.41 4.17
N ALA A 19 5.92 -3.38 4.25
CA ALA A 19 5.15 -2.26 4.78
C ALA A 19 3.86 -2.77 5.44
N GLY A 20 3.78 -2.67 6.76
CA GLY A 20 2.74 -3.27 7.57
C GLY A 20 2.70 -4.79 7.38
N ASP A 21 1.51 -5.31 7.11
CA ASP A 21 1.25 -6.71 6.82
C ASP A 21 1.42 -7.08 5.33
N GLN A 22 2.07 -6.23 4.54
CA GLN A 22 2.27 -6.44 3.11
C GLN A 22 3.74 -6.34 2.70
N TYR A 23 4.05 -6.79 1.49
CA TYR A 23 5.33 -6.54 0.84
C TYR A 23 5.21 -6.32 -0.68
N VAL A 24 6.25 -5.72 -1.25
CA VAL A 24 6.46 -5.52 -2.70
C VAL A 24 7.80 -6.12 -3.09
N GLU A 25 7.86 -6.80 -4.23
CA GLU A 25 9.11 -7.28 -4.81
C GLU A 25 9.76 -6.18 -5.66
N TYR A 26 11.06 -5.96 -5.47
CA TYR A 26 11.85 -5.06 -6.29
C TYR A 26 12.93 -5.83 -7.04
N ASP A 27 13.03 -5.61 -8.35
CA ASP A 27 14.02 -6.28 -9.20
C ASP A 27 15.11 -5.29 -9.64
N TRP A 28 16.33 -5.55 -9.20
CA TRP A 28 17.52 -4.73 -9.41
C TRP A 28 18.22 -4.95 -10.76
N ALA A 29 17.78 -5.93 -11.55
CA ALA A 29 18.36 -6.23 -12.86
C ALA A 29 17.29 -6.64 -13.86
N ALA A 30 16.17 -5.92 -13.83
CA ALA A 30 15.02 -6.29 -14.62
C ALA A 30 15.37 -6.27 -16.12
N PRO A 31 15.00 -7.32 -16.88
CA PRO A 31 15.55 -7.56 -18.22
C PRO A 31 15.11 -6.53 -19.27
N VAL A 32 14.08 -5.73 -18.96
CA VAL A 32 13.55 -4.69 -19.84
C VAL A 32 13.47 -3.39 -19.06
N PRO A 33 14.24 -2.37 -19.44
CA PRO A 33 14.16 -1.09 -18.77
C PRO A 33 12.77 -0.45 -18.93
N ARG A 34 12.12 -0.06 -17.83
CA ARG A 34 10.89 0.75 -17.85
C ARG A 34 11.28 2.22 -17.77
N GLU A 35 10.94 3.01 -18.79
CA GLU A 35 11.33 4.43 -18.89
C GLU A 35 12.84 4.70 -18.67
N GLY A 36 13.70 3.79 -19.13
CA GLY A 36 15.15 3.91 -18.97
C GLY A 36 15.69 3.46 -17.61
N HIS A 37 14.84 2.99 -16.70
CA HIS A 37 15.25 2.36 -15.45
C HIS A 37 15.47 0.86 -15.66
N GLY A 38 16.70 0.37 -15.39
CA GLY A 38 17.03 -1.07 -15.43
C GLY A 38 16.53 -1.87 -14.23
N ASP A 39 15.95 -1.20 -13.24
CA ASP A 39 15.41 -1.73 -12.01
C ASP A 39 14.01 -1.15 -11.72
N TYR A 40 13.11 -1.96 -11.18
CA TYR A 40 11.75 -1.52 -10.86
C TYR A 40 11.04 -2.41 -9.83
N ALA A 41 10.01 -1.87 -9.20
CA ALA A 41 9.09 -2.63 -8.35
C ALA A 41 8.16 -3.47 -9.22
N ARG A 42 8.19 -4.79 -9.04
CA ARG A 42 7.32 -5.71 -9.77
C ARG A 42 5.86 -5.44 -9.44
N ASP A 43 5.02 -5.56 -10.44
CA ASP A 43 3.57 -5.40 -10.29
C ASP A 43 3.05 -6.41 -9.24
N GLY A 44 2.09 -5.97 -8.44
CA GLY A 44 1.51 -6.76 -7.35
C GLY A 44 1.84 -6.20 -5.97
N VAL A 45 0.92 -6.43 -5.04
CA VAL A 45 1.12 -6.23 -3.61
C VAL A 45 0.83 -7.55 -2.92
N HIS A 46 1.76 -8.03 -2.10
CA HIS A 46 1.69 -9.37 -1.51
C HIS A 46 1.40 -9.33 -0.02
N SER A 47 0.66 -10.32 0.48
CA SER A 47 0.43 -10.45 1.91
C SER A 47 1.65 -11.05 2.58
N ILE A 48 2.05 -10.52 3.75
CA ILE A 48 3.09 -11.15 4.56
C ILE A 48 2.73 -12.59 4.96
N ALA A 49 1.44 -12.95 4.97
CA ALA A 49 1.00 -14.32 5.24
C ALA A 49 1.55 -15.35 4.24
N GLU A 50 1.92 -14.93 3.01
CA GLU A 50 2.59 -15.79 2.01
C GLU A 50 3.94 -16.31 2.50
N TRP A 51 4.57 -15.63 3.47
CA TRP A 51 5.80 -16.06 4.12
C TRP A 51 5.59 -17.18 5.14
N GLY A 52 4.35 -17.58 5.43
CA GLY A 52 4.02 -18.65 6.35
C GLY A 52 4.35 -18.37 7.82
N LEU A 53 4.59 -17.10 8.16
CA LEU A 53 4.91 -16.69 9.54
C LEU A 53 3.70 -16.92 10.45
N PRO A 54 3.90 -17.33 11.71
CA PRO A 54 2.79 -17.47 12.64
C PRO A 54 2.19 -16.08 12.93
N ALA A 55 0.86 -16.00 13.04
CA ALA A 55 0.15 -14.76 13.33
C ALA A 55 0.55 -14.12 14.68
N SER A 56 1.09 -14.92 15.60
CA SER A 56 1.69 -14.44 16.86
C SER A 56 2.97 -13.62 16.66
N PHE A 57 3.64 -13.79 15.52
CA PHE A 57 4.80 -12.98 15.13
C PHE A 57 4.36 -11.81 14.25
N VAL A 58 3.71 -12.10 13.13
CA VAL A 58 3.13 -11.06 12.24
C VAL A 58 1.74 -11.51 11.78
N GLY A 59 0.70 -10.88 12.33
CA GLY A 59 -0.69 -11.07 11.90
C GLY A 59 -1.12 -10.08 10.82
N GLU A 60 -2.36 -10.19 10.35
CA GLU A 60 -2.95 -9.21 9.43
C GLU A 60 -3.19 -7.86 10.13
N GLY A 61 -3.11 -6.76 9.39
CA GLY A 61 -3.40 -5.41 9.83
C GLY A 61 -2.20 -4.46 9.84
N PRO A 62 -2.46 -3.14 9.83
CA PRO A 62 -1.43 -2.14 9.54
C PRO A 62 -0.40 -1.94 10.67
N GLY A 63 -0.73 -2.35 11.90
CA GLY A 63 0.19 -2.32 13.05
C GLY A 63 1.11 -3.55 13.14
N ASN A 64 0.98 -4.50 12.21
CA ASN A 64 1.69 -5.76 12.23
C ASN A 64 2.81 -5.78 11.19
N ALA A 65 3.93 -5.12 11.49
CA ALA A 65 5.07 -5.01 10.59
C ALA A 65 6.25 -5.90 11.00
N VAL A 66 7.00 -6.38 10.00
CA VAL A 66 8.42 -6.71 10.18
C VAL A 66 9.18 -5.39 10.29
N GLU A 67 10.01 -5.26 11.31
CA GLU A 67 10.65 -3.99 11.69
C GLU A 67 12.10 -3.89 11.23
N ALA A 68 12.72 -5.04 10.94
CA ALA A 68 13.98 -5.11 10.22
C ALA A 68 14.11 -6.49 9.59
N ALA A 69 14.95 -6.60 8.56
CA ALA A 69 15.25 -7.89 7.97
C ALA A 69 16.71 -7.96 7.54
N LEU A 70 17.28 -9.16 7.55
CA LEU A 70 18.69 -9.38 7.24
C LEU A 70 18.86 -10.71 6.49
N ALA A 71 19.56 -10.68 5.36
CA ALA A 71 20.03 -11.90 4.72
C ALA A 71 21.20 -12.48 5.51
N GLY A 72 21.13 -13.76 5.87
CA GLY A 72 22.24 -14.45 6.51
C GLY A 72 23.47 -14.54 5.60
N ARG A 73 24.65 -14.66 6.21
CA ARG A 73 25.92 -14.84 5.49
C ARG A 73 26.75 -15.98 6.05
N HIS A 74 27.79 -16.36 5.30
CA HIS A 74 28.70 -17.46 5.66
C HIS A 74 27.93 -18.74 5.95
N ALA A 75 28.13 -19.37 7.12
CA ALA A 75 27.40 -20.57 7.55
C ALA A 75 25.87 -20.37 7.63
N PHE A 76 25.39 -19.12 7.61
CA PHE A 76 23.98 -18.76 7.71
C PHE A 76 23.37 -18.30 6.39
N ALA A 77 24.10 -18.39 5.27
CA ALA A 77 23.62 -17.93 3.95
C ALA A 77 22.34 -18.64 3.45
N ALA A 78 22.00 -19.80 4.03
CA ALA A 78 20.76 -20.52 3.76
C ALA A 78 19.52 -19.88 4.41
N TYR A 79 19.68 -18.79 5.17
CA TYR A 79 18.62 -18.17 5.95
C TYR A 79 18.47 -16.67 5.70
N GLY A 80 17.24 -16.18 5.82
CA GLY A 80 16.89 -14.80 6.08
C GLY A 80 16.37 -14.66 7.50
N TYR A 81 16.43 -13.46 8.04
CA TYR A 81 16.01 -13.16 9.41
C TYR A 81 15.05 -11.99 9.38
N LEU A 82 13.89 -12.15 9.99
CA LEU A 82 12.84 -11.13 10.09
C LEU A 82 12.73 -10.77 11.58
N PHE A 83 12.89 -9.50 11.91
CA PHE A 83 12.92 -8.99 13.27
C PHE A 83 11.62 -8.25 13.60
N ARG A 84 11.15 -8.43 14.83
CA ARG A 84 10.03 -7.68 15.40
C ARG A 84 10.11 -7.67 16.92
N GLY A 85 10.08 -6.46 17.49
CA GLY A 85 10.34 -6.24 18.90
C GLY A 85 11.71 -6.78 19.30
N GLY A 86 11.78 -7.41 20.47
CA GLY A 86 12.97 -8.11 20.95
C GLY A 86 13.14 -9.54 20.43
N SER A 87 12.47 -9.89 19.32
CA SER A 87 12.48 -11.26 18.77
C SER A 87 12.70 -11.28 17.26
N TYR A 88 13.04 -12.46 16.72
CA TYR A 88 13.17 -12.70 15.30
C TYR A 88 12.62 -14.08 14.89
N MET A 89 12.27 -14.20 13.62
CA MET A 89 11.99 -15.48 12.95
C MET A 89 13.08 -15.74 11.92
N ARG A 90 13.51 -17.01 11.82
CA ARG A 90 14.44 -17.47 10.78
C ARG A 90 13.65 -18.05 9.61
N TYR A 91 13.94 -17.57 8.41
CA TYR A 91 13.35 -18.01 7.16
C TYR A 91 14.38 -18.80 6.35
N ARG A 92 14.06 -20.01 5.94
CA ARG A 92 14.91 -20.85 5.10
C ARG A 92 14.66 -20.50 3.64
N TRP A 93 15.72 -20.36 2.85
CA TRP A 93 15.58 -20.11 1.40
C TRP A 93 15.26 -21.37 0.59
N LEU A 94 15.67 -22.55 1.10
CA LEU A 94 15.47 -23.84 0.44
C LEU A 94 15.29 -25.00 1.44
N PRO A 95 14.13 -25.69 1.45
CA PRO A 95 12.87 -25.24 0.86
C PRO A 95 12.41 -23.90 1.49
N PRO A 96 11.74 -23.02 0.73
CA PRO A 96 11.30 -21.72 1.23
C PRO A 96 10.28 -21.89 2.35
N GLY A 97 10.50 -21.22 3.48
CA GLY A 97 9.56 -21.20 4.59
C GLY A 97 10.20 -20.80 5.91
N PRO A 98 9.40 -20.34 6.89
CA PRO A 98 9.90 -20.07 8.22
C PRO A 98 10.25 -21.39 8.89
N GLU A 99 11.25 -21.36 9.75
CA GLU A 99 11.50 -22.52 10.57
C GLU A 99 10.37 -22.73 11.58
N PRO A 100 9.96 -23.99 11.82
CA PRO A 100 8.95 -24.29 12.82
C PRO A 100 9.40 -23.87 14.22
N GLY A 101 8.47 -23.31 14.99
CA GLY A 101 8.70 -22.91 16.38
C GLY A 101 8.17 -21.51 16.69
N GLU A 102 8.37 -21.10 17.94
CA GLU A 102 8.11 -19.74 18.37
C GLU A 102 9.22 -18.79 17.90
N SER A 103 8.94 -17.48 17.90
CA SER A 103 9.95 -16.48 17.65
C SER A 103 11.06 -16.55 18.70
N GLN A 104 12.28 -16.27 18.25
CA GLN A 104 13.48 -16.38 19.07
C GLN A 104 13.90 -15.00 19.58
N SER A 105 14.38 -14.91 20.82
CA SER A 105 14.92 -13.66 21.33
C SER A 105 16.15 -13.21 20.54
N ILE A 106 16.24 -11.92 20.22
CA ILE A 106 17.42 -11.34 19.57
C ILE A 106 18.70 -11.51 20.41
N ALA A 107 18.60 -11.74 21.71
CA ALA A 107 19.75 -12.02 22.58
C ALA A 107 20.57 -13.23 22.12
N LEU A 108 19.99 -14.17 21.37
CA LEU A 108 20.71 -15.31 20.77
C LEU A 108 21.75 -14.89 19.71
N TRP A 109 21.68 -13.65 19.22
CA TRP A 109 22.72 -13.05 18.38
C TRP A 109 23.90 -12.49 19.19
N ASN A 110 24.00 -12.81 20.49
CA ASN A 110 25.03 -12.26 21.39
C ASN A 110 25.15 -10.73 21.28
N VAL A 111 24.00 -10.06 21.17
CA VAL A 111 23.88 -8.60 21.14
C VAL A 111 23.83 -8.05 22.56
N PRO A 112 24.37 -6.85 22.82
CA PRO A 112 24.24 -6.22 24.13
C PRO A 112 22.77 -5.88 24.43
N ALA A 113 22.40 -5.82 25.72
CA ALA A 113 21.04 -5.48 26.15
C ALA A 113 20.53 -4.10 25.67
N SER A 114 21.43 -3.21 25.26
CA SER A 114 21.07 -1.92 24.65
C SER A 114 20.51 -2.04 23.22
N LEU A 115 20.64 -3.21 22.59
CA LEU A 115 19.97 -3.56 21.34
C LEU A 115 18.79 -4.48 21.68
N ASP A 116 17.72 -3.87 22.17
CA ASP A 116 16.48 -4.53 22.62
C ASP A 116 15.45 -4.71 21.50
N ARG A 117 15.68 -4.05 20.37
CA ARG A 117 14.91 -4.08 19.12
C ARG A 117 15.81 -3.63 17.98
N VAL A 118 15.49 -4.03 16.76
CA VAL A 118 16.23 -3.62 15.55
C VAL A 118 15.32 -2.72 14.71
N ASP A 119 15.78 -1.50 14.41
CA ASP A 119 15.04 -0.57 13.55
C ASP A 119 15.42 -0.77 12.07
N ALA A 120 16.67 -1.16 11.77
CA ALA A 120 17.09 -1.59 10.43
C ALA A 120 18.29 -2.54 10.52
N ALA A 121 18.45 -3.40 9.52
CA ALA A 121 19.58 -4.30 9.41
C ALA A 121 20.08 -4.40 7.96
N PHE A 122 21.39 -4.56 7.79
CA PHE A 122 22.02 -4.73 6.47
C PHE A 122 23.40 -5.39 6.61
N ASN A 123 23.93 -5.97 5.54
CA ASN A 123 25.26 -6.54 5.53
C ASN A 123 26.32 -5.58 4.96
N GLY A 124 27.55 -5.74 5.44
CA GLY A 124 28.70 -5.11 4.81
C GLY A 124 29.05 -5.74 3.47
N ALA A 125 29.69 -4.98 2.57
CA ALA A 125 30.29 -5.49 1.35
C ALA A 125 31.78 -5.12 1.27
N LEU A 126 32.48 -5.69 0.29
CA LEU A 126 33.91 -5.44 0.02
C LEU A 126 34.77 -5.59 1.30
N ASN A 127 35.48 -4.54 1.73
CA ASN A 127 36.35 -4.62 2.91
C ASN A 127 35.60 -4.80 4.25
N ARG A 128 34.26 -4.75 4.23
CA ARG A 128 33.38 -5.04 5.37
C ARG A 128 32.51 -6.30 5.17
N SER A 129 32.80 -7.16 4.19
CA SER A 129 31.96 -8.31 3.81
C SER A 129 31.64 -9.32 4.93
N ARG A 130 32.50 -9.41 5.94
CA ARG A 130 32.36 -10.28 7.13
C ARG A 130 31.42 -9.73 8.21
N TYR A 131 30.86 -8.54 8.02
CA TYR A 131 30.06 -7.84 9.02
C TYR A 131 28.59 -7.73 8.61
N ALA A 132 27.72 -7.73 9.61
CA ALA A 132 26.37 -7.17 9.54
C ALA A 132 26.27 -5.95 10.45
N TYR A 133 25.25 -5.14 10.20
CA TYR A 133 24.99 -3.91 10.92
C TYR A 133 23.53 -3.89 11.37
N PHE A 134 23.32 -3.53 12.63
CA PHE A 134 22.00 -3.33 13.22
C PHE A 134 21.89 -1.89 13.70
N THR A 135 20.73 -1.25 13.51
CA THR A 135 20.47 0.10 14.05
C THR A 135 19.40 0.06 15.13
N ARG A 136 19.55 0.97 16.09
CA ARG A 136 18.54 1.26 17.11
C ARG A 136 18.63 2.73 17.51
N GLY A 137 17.62 3.51 17.16
CA GLY A 137 17.67 4.98 17.24
C GLY A 137 18.89 5.54 16.50
N SER A 138 19.60 6.47 17.14
CA SER A 138 20.80 7.12 16.57
C SER A 138 22.08 6.27 16.64
N ARG A 139 21.98 4.98 16.97
CA ARG A 139 23.12 4.09 17.19
C ARG A 139 23.11 2.94 16.19
N TYR A 140 24.31 2.50 15.82
CA TYR A 140 24.51 1.28 15.05
C TYR A 140 25.49 0.34 15.74
N TYR A 141 25.29 -0.95 15.53
CA TYR A 141 26.06 -2.06 16.07
C TYR A 141 26.70 -2.81 14.91
N ARG A 142 27.97 -3.19 15.03
CA ARG A 142 28.66 -4.02 14.04
C ARG A 142 28.78 -5.43 14.57
N TYR A 143 28.12 -6.36 13.90
CA TYR A 143 28.11 -7.78 14.20
C TYR A 143 29.08 -8.52 13.29
N ALA A 144 29.96 -9.32 13.86
CA ALA A 144 30.91 -10.14 13.10
C ALA A 144 30.34 -11.54 12.91
N TRP A 145 30.12 -11.92 11.65
CA TRP A 145 29.61 -13.26 11.32
C TRP A 145 30.55 -14.38 11.76
N ASP A 146 31.87 -14.14 11.75
CA ASP A 146 32.89 -15.13 12.11
C ASP A 146 32.90 -15.47 13.61
N THR A 147 32.65 -14.48 14.47
CA THR A 147 32.64 -14.68 15.93
C THR A 147 31.23 -14.85 16.49
N GLY A 148 30.21 -14.56 15.70
CA GLY A 148 28.81 -14.66 16.11
C GLY A 148 28.43 -13.65 17.20
N ALA A 149 29.02 -12.45 17.21
CA ALA A 149 28.77 -11.44 18.25
C ALA A 149 28.99 -10.01 17.74
N VAL A 150 28.42 -9.05 18.47
CA VAL A 150 28.71 -7.62 18.29
C VAL A 150 30.13 -7.31 18.75
N GLU A 151 30.87 -6.53 17.96
CA GLU A 151 32.23 -6.14 18.34
C GLU A 151 32.26 -5.19 19.55
N ALA A 152 33.24 -5.34 20.44
CA ALA A 152 33.29 -4.68 21.75
C ALA A 152 33.24 -3.13 21.73
N ASN A 153 33.62 -2.48 20.62
CA ASN A 153 33.63 -1.02 20.47
C ASN A 153 32.33 -0.46 19.86
N TYR A 154 31.23 -1.21 19.98
CA TYR A 154 29.90 -0.86 19.51
C TYR A 154 28.89 -0.90 20.68
N PRO A 155 27.82 -0.08 20.64
CA PRO A 155 27.37 0.73 19.52
C PRO A 155 28.17 2.01 19.27
N ARG A 156 28.09 2.53 18.04
CA ARG A 156 28.58 3.87 17.66
C ARG A 156 27.42 4.74 17.18
N GLN A 157 27.60 6.05 17.16
CA GLN A 157 26.59 6.97 16.65
C GLN A 157 26.53 6.91 15.12
N ILE A 158 25.32 6.82 14.55
CA ILE A 158 25.09 6.82 13.09
C ILE A 158 25.65 8.10 12.46
N GLY A 159 25.48 9.25 13.10
CA GLY A 159 26.05 10.53 12.65
C GLY A 159 27.59 10.57 12.54
N THR A 160 28.31 9.57 13.05
CA THR A 160 29.77 9.47 12.88
C THR A 160 30.19 8.72 11.61
N LEU A 161 29.24 8.13 10.87
CA LEU A 161 29.50 7.56 9.56
C LEU A 161 29.89 8.67 8.58
N VAL A 162 30.89 8.40 7.74
CA VAL A 162 31.46 9.40 6.84
C VAL A 162 30.40 9.89 5.86
N GLY A 163 30.16 11.21 5.86
CA GLY A 163 29.19 11.85 4.98
C GLY A 163 27.72 11.73 5.44
N MET A 164 27.44 11.22 6.64
CA MET A 164 26.07 11.04 7.13
C MET A 164 25.31 12.37 7.26
N PRO A 165 24.20 12.59 6.54
CA PRO A 165 23.40 13.80 6.66
C PRO A 165 22.69 13.88 8.02
N ALA A 166 22.45 15.10 8.51
CA ALA A 166 21.82 15.34 9.81
C ALA A 166 20.43 14.67 9.94
N GLY A 167 19.62 14.68 8.87
CA GLY A 167 18.30 14.04 8.86
C GLY A 167 18.33 12.52 9.05
N PHE A 168 19.46 11.87 8.74
CA PHE A 168 19.67 10.43 8.84
C PHE A 168 20.49 10.02 10.09
N ALA A 169 21.12 10.98 10.77
CA ALA A 169 21.92 10.73 11.97
C ALA A 169 21.10 10.17 13.15
N GLY A 170 19.78 10.38 13.15
CA GLY A 170 18.85 9.91 14.17
C GLY A 170 18.40 8.46 14.03
N GLY A 171 18.71 7.79 12.92
CA GLY A 171 18.26 6.43 12.62
C GLY A 171 17.65 6.30 11.22
N PHE A 172 17.33 5.07 10.84
CA PHE A 172 16.73 4.69 9.57
C PHE A 172 15.45 3.90 9.84
N ASP A 173 14.47 3.99 8.94
CA ASP A 173 13.26 3.16 8.99
C ASP A 173 13.55 1.76 8.43
N ALA A 174 14.43 1.68 7.43
CA ALA A 174 14.87 0.42 6.83
C ALA A 174 16.24 0.59 6.15
N ALA A 175 16.89 -0.54 5.86
CA ALA A 175 18.13 -0.57 5.11
C ALA A 175 18.13 -1.77 4.15
N CYS A 176 18.81 -1.64 3.01
CA CYS A 176 18.94 -2.70 2.01
C CYS A 176 20.37 -2.81 1.51
N ASP A 177 20.82 -4.04 1.30
CA ASP A 177 22.04 -4.36 0.53
C ASP A 177 21.74 -4.17 -0.96
N GLY A 178 22.59 -3.44 -1.69
CA GLY A 178 22.45 -3.33 -3.14
C GLY A 178 22.70 -4.68 -3.83
N MET A 179 21.99 -4.93 -4.93
CA MET A 179 22.07 -6.17 -5.70
C MET A 179 22.47 -5.93 -7.15
N GLY A 180 22.78 -7.01 -7.87
CA GLY A 180 23.13 -6.94 -9.29
C GLY A 180 24.26 -5.93 -9.54
N PRO A 181 24.05 -4.89 -10.37
CA PRO A 181 25.08 -3.89 -10.64
C PRO A 181 25.38 -2.95 -9.45
N TYR A 182 24.66 -3.09 -8.32
CA TYR A 182 24.78 -2.25 -7.13
C TYR A 182 25.36 -2.97 -5.90
N THR A 183 26.03 -4.12 -6.08
CA THR A 183 26.58 -4.92 -4.96
C THR A 183 27.64 -4.22 -4.08
N ASP A 184 28.19 -3.11 -4.57
CA ASP A 184 29.11 -2.23 -3.83
C ASP A 184 28.37 -1.11 -3.07
N LYS A 185 27.03 -1.15 -3.02
CA LYS A 185 26.20 -0.14 -2.36
C LYS A 185 25.31 -0.76 -1.28
N ALA A 186 24.93 0.07 -0.32
CA ALA A 186 23.78 -0.12 0.55
C ALA A 186 22.89 1.13 0.45
N TYR A 187 21.62 0.98 0.85
CA TYR A 187 20.62 2.03 0.76
C TYR A 187 19.93 2.14 2.10
N PHE A 188 19.86 3.36 2.66
CA PHE A 188 19.19 3.62 3.92
C PHE A 188 17.96 4.48 3.66
N PHE A 189 16.82 4.06 4.19
CA PHE A 189 15.53 4.68 3.96
C PHE A 189 15.04 5.38 5.21
N LYS A 190 14.46 6.55 5.03
CA LYS A 190 13.82 7.31 6.10
C LYS A 190 12.69 8.14 5.52
N ASP A 191 11.50 7.97 6.07
CA ASP A 191 10.28 8.64 5.63
C ASP A 191 10.01 8.37 4.13
N ASP A 192 10.08 9.39 3.28
CA ASP A 192 9.94 9.35 1.82
C ASP A 192 11.27 9.53 1.07
N GLN A 193 12.40 9.52 1.78
CA GLN A 193 13.74 9.71 1.25
C GLN A 193 14.63 8.48 1.45
N TYR A 194 15.72 8.44 0.68
CA TYR A 194 16.80 7.49 0.88
C TYR A 194 18.17 8.14 0.68
N ILE A 195 19.21 7.50 1.21
CA ILE A 195 20.61 7.80 0.91
C ILE A 195 21.33 6.56 0.42
N ARG A 196 22.33 6.77 -0.46
CA ARG A 196 23.24 5.72 -0.93
C ARG A 196 24.48 5.68 -0.05
N PHE A 197 24.88 4.48 0.32
CA PHE A 197 26.09 4.22 1.09
C PHE A 197 27.04 3.37 0.25
N GLN A 198 28.26 3.84 0.05
CA GLN A 198 29.26 3.22 -0.80
C GLN A 198 30.20 2.35 0.03
N TRP A 199 30.22 1.06 -0.29
CA TRP A 199 31.28 0.16 0.17
C TRP A 199 32.54 0.36 -0.66
N VAL A 200 33.70 0.15 -0.05
CA VAL A 200 35.01 0.37 -0.69
C VAL A 200 35.92 -0.83 -0.51
N ALA A 201 36.86 -1.02 -1.45
CA ALA A 201 37.86 -2.09 -1.35
C ALA A 201 38.94 -1.80 -0.29
N SER A 202 39.19 -0.51 -0.02
CA SER A 202 40.13 -0.03 1.01
C SER A 202 39.65 1.31 1.57
N GLY A 203 40.04 1.62 2.81
CA GLY A 203 39.59 2.85 3.50
C GLY A 203 38.22 2.71 4.18
N GLU A 204 37.59 3.84 4.47
CA GLU A 204 36.31 3.90 5.19
C GLU A 204 35.12 4.03 4.23
N PRO A 205 34.10 3.16 4.35
CA PRO A 205 32.83 3.32 3.64
C PRO A 205 32.13 4.64 4.00
N HIS A 206 31.39 5.21 3.06
CA HIS A 206 30.84 6.57 3.20
C HIS A 206 29.50 6.73 2.46
N VAL A 207 28.71 7.73 2.86
CA VAL A 207 27.53 8.15 2.11
C VAL A 207 27.96 8.76 0.79
N ALA A 208 27.31 8.33 -0.30
CA ALA A 208 27.54 8.82 -1.64
C ALA A 208 26.36 9.69 -2.10
N GLY A 209 26.63 10.98 -2.30
CA GLY A 209 25.62 11.96 -2.72
C GLY A 209 24.80 12.53 -1.56
N THR A 210 23.62 13.04 -1.88
CA THR A 210 22.66 13.66 -0.94
C THR A 210 21.44 12.75 -0.74
N PRO A 211 20.60 13.01 0.27
CA PRO A 211 19.27 12.42 0.33
C PRO A 211 18.48 12.72 -0.95
N ASP A 212 17.91 11.67 -1.54
CA ASP A 212 17.07 11.71 -2.73
C ASP A 212 15.66 11.17 -2.37
N PRO A 213 14.59 11.61 -3.04
CA PRO A 213 13.26 11.04 -2.84
C PRO A 213 13.21 9.59 -3.31
N ILE A 214 12.42 8.75 -2.63
CA ILE A 214 12.18 7.36 -3.07
C ILE A 214 11.41 7.37 -4.39
N GLN A 215 10.34 8.17 -4.45
CA GLN A 215 9.54 8.34 -5.66
C GLN A 215 10.41 8.85 -6.82
N GLY A 216 10.29 8.20 -7.98
CA GLY A 216 11.05 8.52 -9.19
C GLY A 216 12.46 7.93 -9.26
N HIS A 217 13.08 7.61 -8.13
CA HIS A 217 14.38 6.91 -8.11
C HIS A 217 14.25 5.40 -7.94
N TRP A 218 13.19 4.95 -7.25
CA TRP A 218 12.84 3.54 -7.08
C TRP A 218 11.54 3.26 -7.82
N LEU A 219 11.65 3.07 -9.14
CA LEU A 219 10.50 3.10 -10.04
C LEU A 219 9.37 2.16 -9.57
N GLY A 220 8.21 2.75 -9.26
CA GLY A 220 6.99 2.05 -8.81
C GLY A 220 6.97 1.61 -7.35
N LEU A 221 8.09 1.70 -6.62
CA LEU A 221 8.19 1.19 -5.26
C LEU A 221 7.31 1.98 -4.29
N ALA A 222 7.43 3.31 -4.30
CA ALA A 222 6.68 4.16 -3.38
C ALA A 222 5.16 4.06 -3.63
N GLU A 223 4.75 3.99 -4.90
CA GLU A 223 3.37 3.84 -5.33
C GLU A 223 2.76 2.51 -4.87
N LEU A 224 3.47 1.39 -5.07
CA LEU A 224 3.00 0.08 -4.66
C LEU A 224 3.00 -0.10 -3.14
N LEU A 225 3.96 0.47 -2.40
CA LEU A 225 3.94 0.45 -0.94
C LEU A 225 2.80 1.30 -0.36
N ALA A 226 2.50 2.45 -0.97
CA ALA A 226 1.33 3.22 -0.60
C ALA A 226 0.02 2.49 -0.94
N THR A 227 -0.01 1.77 -2.07
CA THR A 227 -1.13 0.89 -2.45
C THR A 227 -1.31 -0.22 -1.42
N ALA A 228 -0.21 -0.80 -0.93
CA ALA A 228 -0.24 -1.83 0.09
C ALA A 228 -0.88 -1.35 1.39
N ARG A 229 -0.46 -0.19 1.90
CA ARG A 229 -1.07 0.41 3.11
C ARG A 229 -2.54 0.77 2.89
N ALA A 230 -2.87 1.36 1.74
CA ALA A 230 -4.24 1.71 1.41
C ALA A 230 -5.15 0.48 1.27
N LYS A 231 -4.64 -0.63 0.71
CA LYS A 231 -5.35 -1.91 0.64
C LYS A 231 -5.64 -2.44 2.05
N THR A 232 -4.65 -2.46 2.94
CA THR A 232 -4.83 -2.92 4.33
C THR A 232 -5.90 -2.08 5.05
N GLU A 233 -5.88 -0.76 4.87
CA GLU A 233 -6.91 0.13 5.42
C GLU A 233 -8.29 -0.09 4.77
N ALA A 234 -8.37 -0.32 3.46
CA ALA A 234 -9.62 -0.64 2.77
C ALA A 234 -10.28 -1.90 3.33
N LEU A 235 -9.49 -2.96 3.54
CA LEU A 235 -9.96 -4.19 4.18
C LEU A 235 -10.44 -3.94 5.61
N ALA A 236 -9.79 -3.05 6.37
CA ALA A 236 -10.26 -2.66 7.70
C ALA A 236 -11.58 -1.86 7.66
N TRP A 237 -11.81 -1.06 6.62
CA TRP A 237 -13.10 -0.38 6.42
C TRP A 237 -14.21 -1.40 6.14
N LEU A 238 -13.95 -2.35 5.23
CA LEU A 238 -14.90 -3.42 4.89
C LEU A 238 -15.20 -4.33 6.10
N ALA A 239 -14.18 -4.74 6.85
CA ALA A 239 -14.31 -5.55 8.06
C ALA A 239 -15.16 -4.85 9.14
N SER A 240 -15.15 -3.51 9.17
CA SER A 240 -16.02 -2.72 10.06
C SER A 240 -17.44 -2.58 9.48
N ALA A 241 -17.59 -2.44 8.17
CA ALA A 241 -18.87 -2.16 7.51
C ALA A 241 -19.75 -3.41 7.35
N LEU A 242 -19.18 -4.53 6.88
CA LEU A 242 -19.93 -5.75 6.53
C LEU A 242 -20.75 -6.31 7.70
N PRO A 243 -20.21 -6.44 8.94
CA PRO A 243 -21.01 -6.94 10.06
C PRO A 243 -22.23 -6.06 10.38
N LYS A 244 -22.12 -4.73 10.22
CA LYS A 244 -23.24 -3.80 10.44
C LYS A 244 -24.33 -3.97 9.38
N LEU A 245 -23.93 -4.13 8.12
CA LEU A 245 -24.84 -4.37 7.00
C LEU A 245 -25.55 -5.72 7.12
N HIS A 246 -24.83 -6.78 7.51
CA HIS A 246 -25.43 -8.09 7.78
C HIS A 246 -26.41 -8.03 8.96
N GLY A 247 -26.04 -7.38 10.06
CA GLY A 247 -26.96 -7.18 11.19
C GLY A 247 -28.24 -6.45 10.78
N TYR A 248 -28.13 -5.41 9.94
CA TYR A 248 -29.30 -4.72 9.41
C TYR A 248 -30.12 -5.59 8.44
N ALA A 249 -29.48 -6.44 7.64
CA ALA A 249 -30.18 -7.41 6.79
C ALA A 249 -31.00 -8.42 7.62
N ASP A 250 -30.46 -8.86 8.76
CA ASP A 250 -31.15 -9.76 9.68
C ASP A 250 -32.29 -9.04 10.42
N PHE A 251 -32.11 -7.77 10.78
CA PHE A 251 -33.20 -6.93 11.28
C PHE A 251 -34.35 -6.84 10.26
N LEU A 252 -34.07 -6.60 8.99
CA LEU A 252 -35.11 -6.52 7.95
C LEU A 252 -35.89 -7.84 7.80
N LYS A 253 -35.27 -8.99 8.06
CA LYS A 253 -35.91 -10.31 7.99
C LYS A 253 -36.72 -10.64 9.25
N THR A 254 -36.22 -10.27 10.41
CA THR A 254 -36.72 -10.79 11.71
C THR A 254 -37.48 -9.75 12.53
N GLY A 255 -37.29 -8.46 12.27
CA GLY A 255 -37.77 -7.36 13.10
C GLY A 255 -36.97 -7.17 14.41
N VAL A 256 -35.96 -8.00 14.69
CA VAL A 256 -35.11 -7.88 15.88
C VAL A 256 -34.10 -6.75 15.68
N ALA A 257 -34.12 -5.76 16.57
CA ALA A 257 -33.28 -4.57 16.46
C ALA A 257 -31.79 -4.91 16.30
N ALA A 258 -31.16 -4.32 15.28
CA ALA A 258 -29.73 -4.45 15.03
C ALA A 258 -28.94 -3.36 15.77
N PRO A 259 -27.73 -3.65 16.27
CA PRO A 259 -26.81 -2.61 16.70
C PRO A 259 -26.60 -1.58 15.58
N GLU A 260 -26.60 -0.29 15.94
CA GLU A 260 -26.26 0.80 15.01
C GLU A 260 -27.20 0.91 13.81
N GLN A 261 -28.42 0.38 13.91
CA GLN A 261 -29.44 0.45 12.86
C GLN A 261 -29.60 1.87 12.28
N ALA A 262 -29.67 2.90 13.14
CA ALA A 262 -29.83 4.28 12.69
C ALA A 262 -28.64 4.78 11.85
N LEU A 263 -27.42 4.34 12.15
CA LEU A 263 -26.22 4.65 11.37
C LEU A 263 -26.29 3.99 9.99
N VAL A 264 -26.66 2.71 9.94
CA VAL A 264 -26.80 1.97 8.67
C VAL A 264 -27.93 2.55 7.81
N GLU A 265 -29.07 2.89 8.40
CA GLU A 265 -30.17 3.54 7.68
C GLU A 265 -29.79 4.93 7.15
N ALA A 266 -28.98 5.69 7.90
CA ALA A 266 -28.46 6.97 7.45
C ALA A 266 -27.48 6.80 6.29
N SER A 267 -26.55 5.84 6.38
CA SER A 267 -25.54 5.60 5.34
C SER A 267 -26.15 5.05 4.04
N LEU A 268 -27.10 4.11 4.12
CA LEU A 268 -27.80 3.58 2.94
C LEU A 268 -28.66 4.63 2.25
N ARG A 269 -29.24 5.56 3.01
CA ARG A 269 -29.97 6.71 2.45
C ARG A 269 -29.03 7.70 1.77
N ALA A 270 -27.88 7.96 2.40
CA ALA A 270 -26.88 8.91 1.90
C ALA A 270 -26.25 8.46 0.57
N HIS A 271 -25.86 7.19 0.49
CA HIS A 271 -25.02 6.66 -0.60
C HIS A 271 -25.74 5.74 -1.58
N PHE A 272 -26.96 5.30 -1.28
CA PHE A 272 -27.76 4.46 -2.19
C PHE A 272 -29.21 4.93 -2.35
N HIS A 273 -29.55 6.08 -1.76
CA HIS A 273 -30.90 6.67 -1.79
C HIS A 273 -31.99 5.73 -1.27
N ILE A 274 -31.63 4.77 -0.40
CA ILE A 274 -32.57 3.81 0.16
C ILE A 274 -33.34 4.47 1.31
N ASN A 275 -34.59 4.83 1.06
CA ASN A 275 -35.48 5.40 2.08
C ASN A 275 -35.88 4.31 3.10
N PRO A 276 -35.68 4.52 4.42
CA PRO A 276 -36.13 3.57 5.46
C PRO A 276 -37.64 3.29 5.45
N ALA A 277 -38.45 4.21 4.91
CA ALA A 277 -39.89 4.04 4.74
C ALA A 277 -40.27 3.18 3.52
N SER A 278 -39.32 2.84 2.64
CA SER A 278 -39.58 1.96 1.49
C SER A 278 -39.97 0.55 1.94
N PRO A 279 -40.75 -0.20 1.11
CA PRO A 279 -41.13 -1.57 1.42
C PRO A 279 -39.93 -2.44 1.81
N VAL A 280 -40.09 -3.27 2.85
CA VAL A 280 -39.03 -4.15 3.37
C VAL A 280 -38.41 -5.01 2.26
N ALA A 281 -39.24 -5.53 1.35
CA ALA A 281 -38.76 -6.32 0.21
C ALA A 281 -37.82 -5.54 -0.72
N ALA A 282 -38.13 -4.27 -1.02
CA ALA A 282 -37.29 -3.42 -1.85
C ALA A 282 -35.97 -3.08 -1.16
N ARG A 283 -36.02 -2.71 0.13
CA ARG A 283 -34.81 -2.46 0.93
C ARG A 283 -33.91 -3.70 1.03
N THR A 284 -34.52 -4.87 1.21
CA THR A 284 -33.81 -6.16 1.28
C THR A 284 -33.11 -6.48 -0.05
N ALA A 285 -33.78 -6.27 -1.18
CA ALA A 285 -33.20 -6.51 -2.49
C ALA A 285 -31.97 -5.61 -2.75
N SER A 286 -32.09 -4.30 -2.47
CA SER A 286 -30.95 -3.37 -2.61
C SER A 286 -29.81 -3.72 -1.65
N LEU A 287 -30.11 -4.06 -0.40
CA LEU A 287 -29.08 -4.42 0.58
C LEU A 287 -28.34 -5.71 0.19
N ASN A 288 -29.03 -6.71 -0.35
CA ASN A 288 -28.39 -7.93 -0.86
C ASN A 288 -27.48 -7.64 -2.05
N ALA A 289 -27.86 -6.72 -2.95
CA ALA A 289 -27.01 -6.29 -4.05
C ALA A 289 -25.74 -5.58 -3.55
N ILE A 290 -25.88 -4.71 -2.55
CA ILE A 290 -24.76 -4.00 -1.92
C ILE A 290 -23.79 -4.98 -1.26
N LEU A 291 -24.30 -5.90 -0.42
CA LEU A 291 -23.50 -6.93 0.25
C LEU A 291 -22.74 -7.79 -0.78
N GLY A 292 -23.44 -8.28 -1.81
CA GLY A 292 -22.80 -9.09 -2.85
C GLY A 292 -21.76 -8.34 -3.67
N MET A 293 -21.85 -7.01 -3.81
CA MET A 293 -20.78 -6.20 -4.41
C MET A 293 -19.61 -6.05 -3.44
N LEU A 294 -19.85 -5.70 -2.17
CA LEU A 294 -18.78 -5.51 -1.18
C LEU A 294 -17.98 -6.79 -0.93
N ASP A 295 -18.62 -7.96 -0.91
CA ASP A 295 -17.93 -9.26 -0.81
C ASP A 295 -16.97 -9.47 -1.99
N ARG A 296 -17.39 -9.10 -3.21
CA ARG A 296 -16.55 -9.18 -4.41
C ARG A 296 -15.44 -8.13 -4.40
N VAL A 297 -15.70 -6.92 -3.90
CA VAL A 297 -14.68 -5.88 -3.69
C VAL A 297 -13.62 -6.37 -2.72
N GLU A 298 -14.02 -6.97 -1.59
CA GLU A 298 -13.08 -7.56 -0.65
C GLU A 298 -12.22 -8.65 -1.32
N ALA A 299 -12.84 -9.56 -2.07
CA ALA A 299 -12.13 -10.60 -2.82
C ALA A 299 -11.12 -10.02 -3.84
N THR A 300 -11.52 -8.99 -4.59
CA THR A 300 -10.64 -8.27 -5.54
C THR A 300 -9.43 -7.65 -4.83
N LEU A 301 -9.64 -6.99 -3.70
CA LEU A 301 -8.55 -6.42 -2.91
C LEU A 301 -7.64 -7.50 -2.31
N ARG A 302 -8.18 -8.67 -1.93
CA ARG A 302 -7.39 -9.80 -1.44
C ARG A 302 -6.57 -10.49 -2.54
N ALA A 303 -7.00 -10.43 -3.80
CA ALA A 303 -6.23 -10.87 -4.97
C ALA A 303 -5.09 -9.91 -5.38
N SER A 304 -4.55 -9.17 -4.41
CA SER A 304 -3.64 -8.03 -4.61
C SER A 304 -2.33 -8.36 -5.32
N ALA A 305 -1.84 -9.59 -5.20
CA ALA A 305 -0.61 -10.04 -5.85
C ALA A 305 -0.70 -9.98 -7.38
N THR A 306 -1.92 -10.03 -7.93
CA THR A 306 -2.17 -9.95 -9.38
C THR A 306 -3.00 -8.74 -9.80
N MET A 307 -3.69 -8.11 -8.85
CA MET A 307 -4.66 -7.05 -9.14
C MET A 307 -4.03 -5.66 -9.27
N PHE A 308 -2.96 -5.37 -8.52
CA PHE A 308 -2.34 -4.03 -8.52
C PHE A 308 -1.16 -3.95 -9.48
N ARG A 309 -1.08 -2.84 -10.21
CA ARG A 309 0.04 -2.57 -11.12
C ARG A 309 0.47 -1.12 -11.02
N PHE A 310 1.78 -0.87 -10.94
CA PHE A 310 2.30 0.48 -11.16
C PHE A 310 2.38 0.77 -12.65
N ARG A 311 1.99 1.98 -13.03
CA ARG A 311 2.09 2.50 -14.38
C ARG A 311 2.88 3.80 -14.37
N THR A 312 3.88 3.88 -15.23
CA THR A 312 4.55 5.14 -15.49
C THR A 312 3.61 6.12 -16.21
N ASP A 313 3.99 7.40 -16.30
CA ASP A 313 3.20 8.39 -17.04
C ASP A 313 3.02 7.97 -18.51
N THR A 314 4.07 7.47 -19.16
CA THR A 314 4.00 6.98 -20.54
C THR A 314 3.06 5.79 -20.67
N GLU A 315 3.15 4.82 -19.76
CA GLU A 315 2.26 3.66 -19.78
C GLU A 315 0.80 4.07 -19.54
N ALA A 316 0.55 4.97 -18.58
CA ALA A 316 -0.79 5.45 -18.29
C ALA A 316 -1.42 6.19 -19.46
N VAL A 317 -0.65 7.00 -20.20
CA VAL A 317 -1.10 7.61 -21.46
C VAL A 317 -1.49 6.52 -22.48
N ALA A 318 -0.66 5.49 -22.63
CA ALA A 318 -0.93 4.39 -23.57
C ALA A 318 -2.17 3.57 -23.17
N ASP A 319 -2.49 3.51 -21.88
CA ASP A 319 -3.68 2.85 -21.34
C ASP A 319 -4.95 3.73 -21.37
N ASN A 320 -4.87 4.98 -21.86
CA ASN A 320 -5.90 6.03 -21.71
C ASN A 320 -6.25 6.36 -20.24
N GLY A 321 -5.35 6.06 -19.31
CA GLY A 321 -5.47 6.38 -17.88
C GLY A 321 -5.11 7.82 -17.54
N VAL A 322 -5.60 8.79 -18.31
CA VAL A 322 -5.30 10.23 -18.16
C VAL A 322 -6.56 11.05 -17.91
N VAL A 323 -6.39 12.13 -17.15
CA VAL A 323 -7.49 13.04 -16.80
C VAL A 323 -8.01 13.74 -18.06
N LEU A 324 -9.32 13.72 -18.25
CA LEU A 324 -10.01 14.44 -19.33
C LEU A 324 -10.76 15.65 -18.78
N ASP A 325 -10.83 16.71 -19.59
CA ASP A 325 -11.69 17.86 -19.33
C ASP A 325 -13.17 17.53 -19.66
N PRO A 326 -14.13 18.39 -19.30
CA PRO A 326 -15.54 18.19 -19.63
C PRO A 326 -15.86 18.03 -21.13
N SER A 327 -14.96 18.42 -22.01
CA SER A 327 -15.08 18.27 -23.46
C SER A 327 -14.39 17.00 -23.99
N GLY A 328 -13.85 16.16 -23.10
CA GLY A 328 -13.15 14.92 -23.44
C GLY A 328 -11.71 15.12 -23.91
N HIS A 329 -11.14 16.32 -23.75
CA HIS A 329 -9.73 16.55 -24.09
C HIS A 329 -8.81 16.19 -22.93
N VAL A 330 -7.63 15.67 -23.26
CA VAL A 330 -6.59 15.34 -22.27
C VAL A 330 -6.15 16.61 -21.54
N VAL A 331 -6.25 16.60 -20.22
CA VAL A 331 -5.74 17.67 -19.36
C VAL A 331 -4.22 17.57 -19.30
N LEU A 332 -3.55 18.71 -19.55
CA LEU A 332 -2.10 18.81 -19.54
C LEU A 332 -1.60 19.54 -18.28
N ASP A 333 -0.44 19.13 -17.77
CA ASP A 333 0.28 19.85 -16.74
C ASP A 333 0.90 21.16 -17.29
N PRO A 334 1.46 22.04 -16.44
CA PRO A 334 2.08 23.30 -16.90
C PRO A 334 3.27 23.10 -17.87
N SER A 335 3.82 21.89 -17.97
CA SER A 335 4.88 21.53 -18.92
C SER A 335 4.34 20.96 -20.24
N GLY A 336 3.02 20.87 -20.39
CA GLY A 336 2.35 20.36 -21.59
C GLY A 336 2.23 18.83 -21.64
N LYS A 337 2.43 18.12 -20.52
CA LYS A 337 2.31 16.66 -20.48
C LYS A 337 0.93 16.20 -19.99
N PRO A 338 0.35 15.13 -20.53
CA PRO A 338 -0.87 14.53 -20.00
C PRO A 338 -0.76 14.23 -18.50
N ILE A 339 -1.82 14.52 -17.75
CA ILE A 339 -1.90 14.22 -16.31
C ILE A 339 -2.50 12.82 -16.13
N PRO A 340 -1.77 11.83 -15.61
CA PRO A 340 -2.34 10.51 -15.33
C PRO A 340 -3.32 10.55 -14.16
N HIS A 341 -4.33 9.68 -14.19
CA HIS A 341 -5.14 9.41 -13.00
C HIS A 341 -4.27 8.82 -11.89
N ALA A 342 -4.56 9.18 -10.64
CA ALA A 342 -3.87 8.61 -9.47
C ALA A 342 -4.04 7.08 -9.38
N ALA A 343 -5.25 6.59 -9.65
CA ALA A 343 -5.57 5.20 -9.87
C ALA A 343 -6.63 5.12 -10.96
N TYR A 344 -6.63 4.02 -11.72
CA TYR A 344 -7.64 3.74 -12.74
C TYR A 344 -7.69 2.25 -13.05
N THR A 345 -8.82 1.79 -13.56
CA THR A 345 -9.03 0.40 -13.96
C THR A 345 -8.74 0.23 -15.45
N GLY A 346 -8.06 -0.85 -15.82
CA GLY A 346 -7.74 -1.08 -17.23
C GLY A 346 -7.01 -2.40 -17.50
N PRO A 347 -7.20 -3.00 -18.69
CA PRO A 347 -8.28 -2.70 -19.65
C PRO A 347 -9.67 -2.99 -19.05
N MET A 348 -10.70 -2.24 -19.44
CA MET A 348 -12.03 -2.28 -18.83
C MET A 348 -12.75 -3.63 -19.04
N PRO A 349 -13.64 -4.03 -18.12
CA PRO A 349 -14.50 -5.20 -18.32
C PRO A 349 -15.40 -5.08 -19.56
N PRO A 350 -15.74 -6.18 -20.24
CA PRO A 350 -15.36 -7.56 -19.95
C PRO A 350 -13.95 -7.88 -20.49
N SER A 351 -12.96 -7.84 -19.62
CA SER A 351 -11.60 -8.26 -19.91
C SER A 351 -11.14 -9.17 -18.76
N PRO A 352 -10.61 -10.37 -19.05
CA PRO A 352 -10.05 -11.23 -18.02
C PRO A 352 -8.72 -10.68 -17.45
N ALA A 353 -8.18 -9.61 -18.05
CA ALA A 353 -6.94 -8.98 -17.64
C ALA A 353 -7.15 -7.62 -16.92
N THR A 354 -8.38 -7.26 -16.58
CA THR A 354 -8.68 -6.02 -15.85
C THR A 354 -7.94 -5.98 -14.53
N ARG A 355 -7.21 -4.87 -14.31
CA ARG A 355 -6.41 -4.61 -13.12
C ARG A 355 -6.62 -3.20 -12.61
N ILE A 356 -6.25 -2.98 -11.36
CA ILE A 356 -6.18 -1.66 -10.74
C ILE A 356 -4.78 -1.11 -10.96
N ASN A 357 -4.67 -0.07 -11.78
CA ASN A 357 -3.43 0.62 -12.08
C ASN A 357 -3.27 1.81 -11.13
N VAL A 358 -2.06 2.03 -10.62
CA VAL A 358 -1.69 3.20 -9.83
C VAL A 358 -0.53 3.92 -10.49
N THR A 359 -0.51 5.25 -10.37
CA THR A 359 0.55 6.10 -10.94
C THR A 359 1.24 6.91 -9.85
N ARG A 360 2.23 7.70 -10.22
CA ARG A 360 2.91 8.62 -9.29
C ARG A 360 1.95 9.57 -8.56
N ASN A 361 0.81 9.90 -9.19
CA ASN A 361 -0.21 10.77 -8.61
C ASN A 361 -0.97 10.11 -7.44
N PHE A 362 -0.84 8.79 -7.24
CA PHE A 362 -1.40 8.10 -6.08
C PHE A 362 -0.82 8.61 -4.75
N LEU A 363 0.45 9.02 -4.74
CA LEU A 363 1.12 9.56 -3.55
C LEU A 363 0.65 10.98 -3.18
N VAL A 364 0.16 11.74 -4.16
CA VAL A 364 -0.36 13.11 -3.95
C VAL A 364 -1.67 13.09 -3.15
N ARG A 365 -2.44 12.00 -3.25
CA ARG A 365 -3.70 11.84 -2.50
C ARG A 365 -3.44 11.72 -1.00
N SER A 366 -4.40 12.15 -0.19
CA SER A 366 -4.40 11.82 1.24
C SER A 366 -4.47 10.29 1.43
N VAL A 367 -4.04 9.80 2.61
CA VAL A 367 -4.17 8.38 2.97
C VAL A 367 -5.61 7.90 2.74
N ARG A 368 -6.58 8.68 3.22
CA ARG A 368 -8.00 8.37 3.09
C ARG A 368 -8.47 8.32 1.64
N ASN A 369 -8.02 9.24 0.79
CA ASN A 369 -8.41 9.26 -0.63
C ASN A 369 -7.75 8.11 -1.42
N ARG A 370 -6.55 7.66 -1.02
CA ARG A 370 -5.98 6.42 -1.58
C ARG A 370 -6.85 5.20 -1.29
N VAL A 371 -7.33 5.04 -0.05
CA VAL A 371 -8.22 3.94 0.35
C VAL A 371 -9.52 3.98 -0.46
N SER A 372 -10.16 5.14 -0.54
CA SER A 372 -11.37 5.33 -1.35
C SER A 372 -11.12 5.02 -2.83
N SER A 373 -9.99 5.42 -3.40
CA SER A 373 -9.64 5.10 -4.78
C SER A 373 -9.54 3.59 -5.00
N LEU A 374 -8.92 2.82 -4.10
CA LEU A 374 -8.84 1.37 -4.30
C LEU A 374 -10.20 0.68 -4.22
N LEU A 375 -11.07 1.11 -3.29
CA LEU A 375 -12.45 0.60 -3.20
C LEU A 375 -13.25 0.94 -4.46
N HIS A 376 -13.08 2.16 -4.97
CA HIS A 376 -13.72 2.65 -6.18
C HIS A 376 -13.27 1.84 -7.41
N GLU A 377 -11.96 1.74 -7.65
CA GLU A 377 -11.44 0.97 -8.78
C GLU A 377 -11.81 -0.52 -8.69
N ALA A 378 -11.90 -1.10 -7.49
CA ALA A 378 -12.35 -2.47 -7.33
C ALA A 378 -13.80 -2.69 -7.83
N VAL A 379 -14.69 -1.69 -7.71
CA VAL A 379 -16.03 -1.77 -8.30
C VAL A 379 -15.96 -1.78 -9.82
N HIS A 380 -15.10 -0.93 -10.43
CA HIS A 380 -14.85 -0.95 -11.87
C HIS A 380 -14.34 -2.29 -12.39
N VAL A 381 -13.54 -3.01 -11.59
CA VAL A 381 -13.10 -4.37 -11.94
C VAL A 381 -14.27 -5.36 -12.01
N ILE A 382 -15.29 -5.19 -11.15
CA ILE A 382 -16.36 -6.18 -10.93
C ILE A 382 -17.58 -5.89 -11.80
N ASP A 383 -17.90 -4.62 -12.01
CA ASP A 383 -19.15 -4.17 -12.58
C ASP A 383 -18.94 -3.46 -13.93
N PRO A 384 -19.24 -4.11 -15.07
CA PRO A 384 -19.09 -3.49 -16.38
C PRO A 384 -20.05 -2.30 -16.61
N VAL A 385 -21.11 -2.15 -15.79
CA VAL A 385 -22.03 -1.00 -15.88
C VAL A 385 -21.42 0.22 -15.21
N SER A 386 -20.52 0.03 -14.25
CA SER A 386 -19.97 1.12 -13.42
C SER A 386 -19.17 2.16 -14.20
N ASP A 387 -18.72 1.83 -15.41
CA ASP A 387 -17.95 2.70 -16.31
C ASP A 387 -18.80 3.32 -17.42
N MET A 388 -20.12 3.12 -17.40
CA MET A 388 -21.00 3.73 -18.37
C MET A 388 -21.13 5.23 -18.10
N ASP A 389 -20.15 5.99 -18.59
CA ASP A 389 -20.24 7.42 -18.91
C ASP A 389 -21.18 7.66 -20.11
N ALA A 390 -21.66 6.58 -20.74
CA ALA A 390 -22.61 6.63 -21.84
C ALA A 390 -23.97 7.20 -21.38
N THR A 391 -24.32 8.33 -21.98
CA THR A 391 -25.65 8.93 -21.94
C THR A 391 -26.74 7.90 -22.29
N PRO A 392 -27.96 8.03 -21.73
CA PRO A 392 -28.46 9.16 -20.93
C PRO A 392 -28.39 8.96 -19.40
N ASN A 393 -27.69 7.93 -18.90
CA ASN A 393 -27.70 7.62 -17.46
C ASN A 393 -26.29 7.29 -16.93
N PRO A 394 -25.40 8.30 -16.80
CA PRO A 394 -24.09 8.09 -16.20
C PRO A 394 -24.25 7.55 -14.78
N VAL A 395 -23.59 6.43 -14.47
CA VAL A 395 -23.57 5.85 -13.11
C VAL A 395 -22.30 6.22 -12.35
N HIS A 396 -21.23 6.59 -13.05
CA HIS A 396 -19.95 7.04 -12.48
C HIS A 396 -20.00 8.53 -12.09
N ILE A 397 -20.85 8.88 -11.12
CA ILE A 397 -20.95 10.27 -10.64
C ILE A 397 -20.26 10.38 -9.28
N PRO A 398 -19.31 11.32 -9.10
CA PRO A 398 -18.71 11.55 -7.79
C PRO A 398 -19.74 12.02 -6.76
N GLU A 399 -19.71 11.48 -5.53
CA GLU A 399 -20.75 11.81 -4.54
C GLU A 399 -20.75 13.25 -4.03
N TRP A 400 -19.67 14.00 -4.25
CA TRP A 400 -19.58 15.42 -3.92
C TRP A 400 -20.24 16.31 -4.99
N TYR A 401 -20.52 15.77 -6.18
CA TYR A 401 -21.19 16.50 -7.25
C TYR A 401 -22.71 16.48 -7.01
N VAL A 402 -23.16 17.31 -6.07
CA VAL A 402 -24.56 17.39 -5.61
C VAL A 402 -25.17 18.76 -5.90
N THR A 403 -26.50 18.89 -5.82
CA THR A 403 -27.20 20.18 -6.00
C THR A 403 -26.74 21.23 -5.00
N ALA A 404 -26.88 22.52 -5.32
CA ALA A 404 -26.47 23.61 -4.43
C ALA A 404 -27.08 23.54 -3.00
N PRO A 405 -28.38 23.19 -2.82
CA PRO A 405 -28.94 22.98 -1.50
C PRO A 405 -28.27 21.84 -0.73
N GLU A 406 -28.02 20.71 -1.39
CA GLU A 406 -27.38 19.56 -0.73
C GLU A 406 -25.90 19.84 -0.42
N ALA A 407 -25.18 20.53 -1.32
CA ALA A 407 -23.80 20.98 -1.07
C ALA A 407 -23.73 21.86 0.19
N THR A 408 -24.66 22.81 0.33
CA THR A 408 -24.75 23.68 1.52
C THR A 408 -24.99 22.87 2.80
N LYS A 409 -25.90 21.89 2.75
CA LYS A 409 -26.22 21.01 3.88
C LYS A 409 -25.04 20.14 4.31
N LEU A 410 -24.24 19.68 3.34
CA LEU A 410 -23.07 18.83 3.57
C LEU A 410 -21.79 19.64 3.87
N GLY A 411 -21.83 20.97 3.80
CA GLY A 411 -20.65 21.81 3.95
C GLY A 411 -19.64 21.67 2.79
N LEU A 412 -20.11 21.22 1.61
CA LEU A 412 -19.29 21.07 0.42
C LEU A 412 -19.24 22.36 -0.39
N THR A 413 -18.14 22.60 -1.08
CA THR A 413 -18.07 23.65 -2.10
C THR A 413 -18.96 23.27 -3.28
N PHE A 414 -19.93 24.13 -3.60
CA PHE A 414 -20.79 23.92 -4.76
C PHE A 414 -19.96 23.93 -6.05
N VAL A 415 -20.11 22.89 -6.85
CA VAL A 415 -19.51 22.78 -8.18
C VAL A 415 -20.59 23.07 -9.24
N PRO A 416 -20.39 24.05 -10.14
CA PRO A 416 -21.32 24.36 -11.23
C PRO A 416 -21.63 23.15 -12.12
N ASP A 417 -22.72 23.22 -12.88
CA ASP A 417 -23.11 22.13 -13.78
C ASP A 417 -22.00 21.82 -14.79
N ASN A 418 -21.76 20.53 -14.98
CA ASN A 418 -20.80 20.00 -15.91
C ASN A 418 -21.55 19.22 -17.01
N ALA A 419 -21.30 19.56 -18.28
CA ALA A 419 -21.94 18.93 -19.42
C ALA A 419 -21.68 17.41 -19.50
N ALA A 420 -20.58 16.93 -18.92
CA ALA A 420 -20.28 15.49 -18.81
C ALA A 420 -21.16 14.76 -17.77
N PHE A 421 -21.78 15.50 -16.84
CA PHE A 421 -22.65 14.95 -15.80
C PHE A 421 -24.05 15.58 -15.92
N GLU A 422 -24.87 15.04 -16.83
CA GLU A 422 -26.27 15.46 -17.04
C GLU A 422 -27.13 15.39 -15.76
N ARG A 423 -26.69 14.62 -14.76
CA ARG A 423 -27.36 14.43 -13.46
C ARG A 423 -26.38 14.62 -12.31
N ARG A 424 -26.85 15.21 -11.20
CA ARG A 424 -26.11 15.31 -9.94
C ARG A 424 -26.33 14.07 -9.07
N TYR A 425 -25.37 13.74 -8.22
CA TYR A 425 -25.39 12.52 -7.44
C TYR A 425 -26.64 12.39 -6.56
N ASP A 426 -27.06 13.46 -5.89
CA ASP A 426 -28.26 13.48 -5.03
C ASP A 426 -29.59 13.28 -5.79
N GLN A 427 -29.54 13.29 -7.13
CA GLN A 427 -30.68 13.03 -8.01
C GLN A 427 -30.67 11.60 -8.59
N MET A 428 -29.67 10.78 -8.27
CA MET A 428 -29.59 9.41 -8.75
C MET A 428 -30.69 8.53 -8.15
N THR A 429 -31.12 7.54 -8.93
CA THR A 429 -32.00 6.48 -8.42
C THR A 429 -31.16 5.46 -7.64
N THR A 430 -31.80 4.70 -6.75
CA THR A 430 -31.14 3.55 -6.10
C THR A 430 -30.58 2.57 -7.13
N ALA A 431 -31.28 2.32 -8.25
CA ALA A 431 -30.81 1.43 -9.29
C ALA A 431 -29.48 1.89 -9.90
N ASN A 432 -29.31 3.19 -10.16
CA ASN A 432 -28.05 3.73 -10.66
C ASN A 432 -26.96 3.76 -9.57
N ALA A 433 -27.32 4.08 -8.32
CA ALA A 433 -26.37 4.10 -7.21
C ALA A 433 -25.78 2.70 -6.91
N LEU A 434 -26.53 1.62 -7.17
CA LEU A 434 -26.03 0.24 -7.05
C LEU A 434 -24.87 -0.09 -8.01
N HIS A 435 -24.67 0.70 -9.06
CA HIS A 435 -23.56 0.59 -10.01
C HIS A 435 -22.50 1.68 -9.84
N ASN A 436 -22.67 2.61 -8.89
CA ASN A 436 -21.77 3.74 -8.72
C ASN A 436 -20.57 3.35 -7.82
N PRO A 437 -19.33 3.40 -8.31
CA PRO A 437 -18.15 3.06 -7.51
C PRO A 437 -17.93 3.96 -6.29
N ALA A 438 -18.25 5.25 -6.41
CA ALA A 438 -18.13 6.20 -5.30
C ALA A 438 -19.07 5.83 -4.15
N ALA A 439 -20.28 5.32 -4.43
CA ALA A 439 -21.25 4.84 -3.45
C ALA A 439 -20.71 3.76 -2.51
N TYR A 440 -19.96 2.80 -3.05
CA TYR A 440 -19.36 1.74 -2.25
C TYR A 440 -18.19 2.25 -1.40
N ALA A 441 -17.32 3.07 -1.98
CA ALA A 441 -16.18 3.64 -1.27
C ALA A 441 -16.61 4.52 -0.08
N THR A 442 -17.60 5.38 -0.28
CA THR A 442 -18.14 6.27 0.75
C THR A 442 -19.00 5.55 1.77
N LEU A 443 -19.78 4.52 1.39
CA LEU A 443 -20.51 3.68 2.35
C LEU A 443 -19.56 2.98 3.32
N ALA A 444 -18.51 2.33 2.81
CA ALA A 444 -17.52 1.65 3.64
C ALA A 444 -16.85 2.63 4.61
N ARG A 445 -16.48 3.81 4.10
CA ARG A 445 -15.92 4.91 4.88
C ARG A 445 -16.88 5.42 5.96
N HIS A 446 -18.14 5.68 5.62
CA HIS A 446 -19.16 6.20 6.54
C HIS A 446 -19.39 5.20 7.68
N LEU A 447 -19.54 3.91 7.37
CA LEU A 447 -19.73 2.88 8.39
C LEU A 447 -18.49 2.63 9.25
N HIS A 448 -17.29 2.85 8.70
CA HIS A 448 -16.04 2.74 9.45
C HIS A 448 -15.85 3.91 10.42
N PHE A 449 -15.97 5.16 9.94
CA PHE A 449 -15.76 6.36 10.75
C PHE A 449 -17.01 6.85 11.48
N ARG A 450 -18.17 6.23 11.24
CA ARG A 450 -19.48 6.54 11.84
C ARG A 450 -19.96 7.97 11.53
N ALA A 451 -19.55 8.52 10.41
CA ALA A 451 -19.92 9.87 9.97
C ALA A 451 -19.92 9.98 8.45
N ASP A 452 -20.87 10.75 7.91
CA ASP A 452 -20.91 11.11 6.49
C ASP A 452 -19.80 12.12 6.21
N ASN A 453 -18.69 11.60 5.71
CA ASN A 453 -17.50 12.38 5.42
C ASN A 453 -17.22 12.39 3.92
N ARG A 454 -18.24 12.58 3.07
CA ARG A 454 -18.00 12.81 1.64
C ARG A 454 -17.01 13.97 1.48
N GLU A 455 -15.95 13.74 0.72
CA GLU A 455 -14.88 14.72 0.52
C GLU A 455 -14.60 14.85 -0.97
N LEU A 456 -14.14 16.05 -1.35
CA LEU A 456 -13.53 16.27 -2.66
C LEU A 456 -12.20 15.48 -2.75
N PRO A 457 -11.90 14.86 -3.90
CA PRO A 457 -10.71 14.04 -4.11
C PRO A 457 -9.37 14.74 -3.88
#